data_AF-A0A8C2Z1Y9-F1
#
_entry.id   AF-A0A8C2Z1Y9-F1
#
_cell.length_a   1.000
_cell.length_b   1.000
_cell.length_c   1.000
_cell.angle_alpha   90.00
_cell.angle_beta   90.00
_cell.angle_gamma   90.00
#
_symmetry.space_group_name_H-M   'P 1'
#
loop_
_entity.id
_entity.type
_entity.pdbx_description
1 polymer ?
#
loop_
_entity_poly.entity_id
_entity_poly.type
_entity_poly.pdbx_seq_one_letter_code
_entity_poly.pdbx_strand_id
1 'polypeptide(L)'
;CMCVCVCVCSLAWRRLRMTRGTKIMGLEHVRCFKCLSIHSLNLDCHGANPKQCPEAEVPDNGGLACVTVANRRYCKPLCEHGYDFAFLRRSRPYEECSAQTRFQWQTQYVGGNKLAVCHVSGVKTAYFPKDQDCLTTKTSNGLQSGVIVDLTAELMAAGVHGAPQSACLVCG
;
A
#
# COMPACT_ATOMS: atom_id res chain seq x y z
N CYS A 1 11.51 -2.39 -20.22
CA CYS A 1 10.25 -2.91 -19.65
C CYS A 1 10.56 -4.07 -18.73
N MET A 2 10.50 -3.90 -17.41
CA MET A 2 10.59 -5.01 -16.45
C MET A 2 9.26 -5.10 -15.70
N CYS A 3 8.49 -6.14 -16.02
CA CYS A 3 7.33 -6.55 -15.23
C CYS A 3 7.82 -7.35 -14.02
N VAL A 4 7.47 -6.94 -12.81
CA VAL A 4 7.69 -7.77 -11.62
C VAL A 4 6.42 -8.58 -11.38
N CYS A 5 6.47 -9.87 -11.71
CA CYS A 5 5.42 -10.82 -11.35
C CYS A 5 5.72 -11.39 -9.95
N VAL A 6 4.89 -11.07 -8.96
CA VAL A 6 4.91 -11.77 -7.67
C VAL A 6 3.85 -12.87 -7.71
N CYS A 7 4.28 -14.12 -7.84
CA CYS A 7 3.40 -15.28 -7.75
C CYS A 7 3.28 -15.72 -6.29
N VAL A 8 2.09 -15.59 -5.70
CA VAL A 8 1.78 -16.22 -4.40
C VAL A 8 1.10 -17.57 -4.68
N CYS A 9 1.87 -18.66 -4.57
CA CYS A 9 1.33 -20.02 -4.69
C CYS A 9 0.68 -20.46 -3.37
N SER A 10 -0.65 -20.55 -3.33
CA SER A 10 -1.36 -21.27 -2.26
C SER A 10 -1.59 -22.72 -2.70
N LEU A 11 -0.84 -23.66 -2.13
CA LEU A 11 -0.99 -25.11 -2.35
C LEU A 11 -2.21 -25.62 -1.57
N ALA A 12 -3.33 -25.85 -2.24
CA ALA A 12 -4.46 -26.58 -1.66
C ALA A 12 -4.45 -28.03 -2.14
N TRP A 13 -4.06 -28.96 -1.28
CA TRP A 13 -4.21 -30.41 -1.54
C TRP A 13 -5.66 -30.83 -1.25
N ARG A 14 -6.38 -31.33 -2.25
CA ARG A 14 -7.61 -32.12 -2.02
C ARG A 14 -7.37 -33.58 -2.39
N ARG A 15 -7.60 -34.48 -1.42
CA ARG A 15 -7.67 -35.93 -1.62
C ARG A 15 -8.86 -36.26 -2.51
N LEU A 16 -8.63 -36.83 -3.69
CA LEU A 16 -9.66 -37.46 -4.50
C LEU A 16 -9.76 -38.95 -4.18
N ARG A 17 -10.98 -39.40 -3.94
CA ARG A 17 -11.37 -40.79 -3.68
C ARG A 17 -11.29 -41.55 -5.02
N MET A 18 -10.47 -42.60 -5.10
CA MET A 18 -10.25 -43.39 -6.33
C MET A 18 -11.41 -44.35 -6.61
N THR A 19 -11.96 -44.29 -7.83
CA THR A 19 -12.60 -45.44 -8.47
C THR A 19 -11.98 -45.64 -9.85
N ARG A 20 -11.74 -46.92 -10.16
CA ARG A 20 -10.99 -47.48 -11.28
C ARG A 20 -11.36 -46.88 -12.65
N GLY A 21 -10.38 -46.82 -13.53
CA GLY A 21 -10.57 -46.63 -14.97
C GLY A 21 -9.90 -45.37 -15.47
N THR A 22 -8.69 -45.54 -16.00
CA THR A 22 -7.97 -44.69 -16.96
C THR A 22 -8.67 -43.39 -17.36
N LYS A 23 -8.23 -42.26 -16.79
CA LYS A 23 -8.35 -40.94 -17.42
C LYS A 23 -7.05 -40.19 -17.22
N ILE A 24 -6.39 -39.96 -18.35
CA ILE A 24 -5.24 -39.06 -18.51
C ILE A 24 -5.77 -37.66 -18.12
N MET A 25 -5.33 -37.12 -16.98
CA MET A 25 -5.67 -35.75 -16.57
C MET A 25 -4.77 -34.79 -17.33
N GLY A 26 -5.37 -34.07 -18.28
CA GLY A 26 -4.78 -32.86 -18.84
C GLY A 26 -4.54 -31.85 -17.73
N LEU A 27 -3.37 -31.21 -17.77
CA LEU A 27 -3.11 -29.98 -17.01
C LEU A 27 -3.99 -28.87 -17.60
N GLU A 28 -5.22 -28.73 -17.09
CA GLU A 28 -6.03 -27.56 -17.41
C GLU A 28 -5.91 -26.49 -16.32
N HIS A 29 -5.43 -25.34 -16.78
CA HIS A 29 -5.57 -24.00 -16.21
C HIS A 29 -4.98 -23.75 -14.81
N VAL A 30 -3.68 -23.46 -14.80
CA VAL A 30 -3.12 -22.50 -13.85
C VAL A 30 -3.77 -21.14 -14.13
N ARG A 31 -4.81 -20.77 -13.37
CA ARG A 31 -5.35 -19.41 -13.40
C ARG A 31 -4.36 -18.49 -12.71
N CYS A 32 -3.51 -17.81 -13.48
CA CYS A 32 -2.80 -16.61 -13.02
C CYS A 32 -3.85 -15.55 -12.67
N PHE A 33 -4.04 -15.30 -11.38
CA PHE A 33 -4.84 -14.16 -10.93
C PHE A 33 -4.04 -12.87 -11.18
N LYS A 34 -4.58 -12.04 -12.08
CA LYS A 34 -4.26 -10.63 -12.35
C LYS A 34 -2.78 -10.23 -12.28
N CYS A 35 -2.20 -10.01 -13.45
CA CYS A 35 -1.04 -9.13 -13.59
C CYS A 35 -1.43 -7.72 -13.13
N LEU A 36 -0.90 -7.25 -12.00
CA LEU A 36 -1.06 -5.86 -11.58
C LEU A 36 -0.17 -5.03 -12.50
N SER A 37 -0.76 -4.37 -13.49
CA SER A 37 -0.02 -3.47 -14.37
C SER A 37 0.28 -2.19 -13.60
N ILE A 38 1.41 -2.13 -12.87
CA ILE A 38 1.89 -0.98 -12.10
C ILE A 38 2.49 0.10 -13.03
N HIS A 39 2.05 0.16 -14.30
CA HIS A 39 2.80 0.87 -15.34
C HIS A 39 2.58 2.40 -15.37
N SER A 40 1.93 2.99 -14.37
CA SER A 40 1.68 4.44 -14.32
C SER A 40 1.46 5.02 -12.91
N LEU A 41 2.04 4.43 -11.86
CA LEU A 41 1.92 4.93 -10.47
C LEU A 41 2.99 5.98 -10.11
N ASN A 42 3.32 6.86 -11.05
CA ASN A 42 4.13 8.06 -10.83
C ASN A 42 3.33 9.30 -11.23
N LEU A 43 2.08 9.36 -10.78
CA LEU A 43 1.39 10.64 -10.71
C LEU A 43 1.86 11.30 -9.42
N ASP A 44 2.22 12.59 -9.47
CA ASP A 44 2.28 13.37 -8.26
C ASP A 44 0.99 13.15 -7.44
N CYS A 45 1.13 13.02 -6.12
CA CYS A 45 -0.04 12.92 -5.25
C CYS A 45 -1.00 14.12 -5.44
N HIS A 46 -0.46 15.23 -5.93
CA HIS A 46 -1.20 16.38 -6.44
C HIS A 46 -2.04 16.02 -7.67
N GLY A 47 -3.34 15.89 -7.45
CA GLY A 47 -4.31 15.61 -8.52
C GLY A 47 -4.83 14.17 -8.55
N ALA A 48 -4.38 13.31 -7.63
CA ALA A 48 -4.98 12.00 -7.43
C ALA A 48 -6.43 12.13 -6.95
N ASN A 49 -7.33 11.36 -7.56
CA ASN A 49 -8.74 11.36 -7.17
C ASN A 49 -8.94 10.78 -5.75
N PRO A 50 -10.00 11.21 -5.04
CA PRO A 50 -10.93 12.28 -5.42
C PRO A 50 -10.32 13.67 -5.14
N LYS A 51 -10.50 14.61 -6.08
CA LYS A 51 -9.92 15.97 -6.02
C LYS A 51 -10.41 16.80 -4.82
N GLN A 52 -11.52 16.40 -4.22
CA GLN A 52 -12.10 17.04 -3.04
C GLN A 52 -11.32 16.73 -1.76
N CYS A 53 -10.50 15.67 -1.74
CA CYS A 53 -9.66 15.38 -0.59
C CYS A 53 -8.57 16.44 -0.47
N PRO A 54 -8.41 17.08 0.69
CA PRO A 54 -7.31 18.01 0.90
C PRO A 54 -5.98 17.28 0.80
N GLU A 55 -4.94 17.98 0.37
CA GLU A 55 -3.60 17.40 0.37
C GLU A 55 -3.19 17.07 1.80
N ALA A 56 -2.69 15.85 2.01
CA ALA A 56 -2.19 15.43 3.30
C ALA A 56 -0.81 16.06 3.54
N GLU A 57 -0.58 16.52 4.77
CA GLU A 57 0.75 16.98 5.16
C GLU A 57 1.67 15.76 5.33
N VAL A 58 2.81 15.83 4.67
CA VAL A 58 3.84 14.79 4.75
C VAL A 58 4.59 14.98 6.07
N PRO A 59 4.81 13.91 6.86
CA PRO A 59 5.55 14.02 8.11
C PRO A 59 7.03 14.33 7.85
N ASP A 60 7.60 15.23 8.65
CA ASP A 60 9.04 15.49 8.67
C ASP A 60 9.82 14.21 9.04
N ASN A 61 11.00 14.00 8.44
CA ASN A 61 11.83 12.78 8.63
C ASN A 61 11.05 11.50 8.28
N GLY A 62 10.34 11.55 7.16
CA GLY A 62 9.44 10.49 6.75
C GLY A 62 8.90 10.68 5.34
N GLY A 63 7.81 9.97 5.08
CA GLY A 63 7.12 10.00 3.82
C GLY A 63 5.67 9.60 3.95
N LEU A 64 4.94 9.79 2.85
CA LEU A 64 3.54 9.45 2.74
C LEU A 64 3.32 8.65 1.46
N ALA A 65 2.95 7.37 1.64
CA ALA A 65 2.55 6.50 0.54
C ALA A 65 1.03 6.57 0.38
N CYS A 66 0.54 6.94 -0.79
CA CYS A 66 -0.89 7.04 -1.06
C CYS A 66 -1.31 6.13 -2.21
N VAL A 67 -2.51 5.55 -2.11
CA VAL A 67 -3.16 4.76 -3.15
C VAL A 67 -4.62 5.15 -3.24
N THR A 68 -5.13 5.33 -4.46
CA THR A 68 -6.56 5.52 -4.71
C THR A 68 -7.17 4.21 -5.22
N VAL A 69 -8.20 3.74 -4.52
CA VAL A 69 -8.98 2.56 -4.91
C VAL A 69 -10.47 2.91 -4.86
N ALA A 70 -11.20 2.65 -5.94
CA ALA A 70 -12.64 2.88 -6.02
C ALA A 70 -13.05 4.32 -5.62
N ASN A 71 -12.31 5.33 -6.09
CA ASN A 71 -12.51 6.75 -5.77
C ASN A 71 -12.41 7.10 -4.27
N ARG A 72 -11.67 6.30 -3.51
CA ARG A 72 -11.27 6.56 -2.13
C ARG A 72 -9.76 6.64 -2.08
N ARG A 73 -9.23 7.65 -1.41
CA ARG A 73 -7.79 7.85 -1.27
C ARG A 73 -7.36 7.36 0.10
N TYR A 74 -6.38 6.47 0.11
CA TYR A 74 -5.77 5.94 1.32
C TYR A 74 -4.32 6.39 1.38
N CYS A 75 -3.89 6.92 2.53
CA CYS A 75 -2.52 7.36 2.71
C CYS A 75 -1.93 6.76 4.00
N LYS A 76 -0.77 6.14 3.87
CA LYS A 76 0.00 5.54 4.95
C LYS A 76 1.23 6.41 5.21
N PRO A 77 1.34 7.04 6.40
CA PRO A 77 2.57 7.70 6.79
C PRO A 77 3.64 6.64 7.06
N LEU A 78 4.90 7.01 6.81
CA LEU A 78 6.10 6.20 7.02
C LEU A 78 7.12 7.11 7.69
N CYS A 79 7.72 6.70 8.81
CA CYS A 79 8.86 7.41 9.38
C CYS A 79 10.18 6.81 8.89
N GLU A 80 11.23 7.59 8.94
CA GLU A 80 12.60 7.11 8.72
C GLU A 80 13.09 6.22 9.86
N HIS A 81 14.15 5.47 9.60
CA HIS A 81 14.78 4.66 10.62
C HIS A 81 15.26 5.51 11.80
N GLY A 82 14.89 5.11 13.02
CA GLY A 82 15.24 5.83 14.25
C GLY A 82 14.18 6.81 14.75
N TYR A 83 13.09 7.00 14.00
CA TYR A 83 11.94 7.79 14.40
C TYR A 83 10.70 6.91 14.57
N ASP A 84 9.86 7.16 15.58
CA ASP A 84 8.56 6.50 15.76
C ASP A 84 7.41 7.47 15.60
N PHE A 85 6.22 6.94 15.30
CA PHE A 85 5.01 7.71 15.31
C PHE A 85 4.68 8.14 16.74
N ALA A 86 4.44 9.42 16.94
CA ALA A 86 4.00 9.93 18.24
C ALA A 86 2.65 9.33 18.70
N PHE A 87 1.80 8.86 17.76
CA PHE A 87 0.43 8.42 18.09
C PHE A 87 -0.20 7.36 17.16
N LEU A 88 0.49 6.84 16.14
CA LEU A 88 -0.17 5.94 15.17
C LEU A 88 -0.55 4.60 15.82
N ARG A 89 -1.85 4.27 15.85
CA ARG A 89 -2.31 2.97 16.37
C ARG A 89 -1.92 1.85 15.41
N ARG A 90 -1.24 0.82 15.91
CA ARG A 90 -0.89 -0.41 15.17
C ARG A 90 -2.09 -1.06 14.45
N SER A 91 -3.31 -0.83 14.93
CA SER A 91 -4.54 -1.36 14.36
C SER A 91 -5.02 -0.66 13.09
N ARG A 92 -4.54 0.56 12.79
CA ARG A 92 -4.94 1.31 11.60
C ARG A 92 -3.74 2.05 11.01
N PRO A 93 -2.97 1.38 10.13
CA PRO A 93 -1.70 1.92 9.62
C PRO A 93 -1.88 2.94 8.49
N TYR A 94 -3.11 3.19 8.03
CA TYR A 94 -3.41 4.13 6.95
C TYR A 94 -4.65 4.97 7.28
N GLU A 95 -4.75 6.13 6.64
CA GLU A 95 -5.86 7.06 6.76
C GLU A 95 -6.67 7.10 5.46
N GLU A 96 -8.00 7.25 5.58
CA GLU A 96 -8.91 7.32 4.44
C GLU A 96 -9.42 8.74 4.24
N CYS A 97 -9.53 9.16 2.97
CA CYS A 97 -10.35 10.27 2.55
C CYS A 97 -11.27 9.86 1.38
N SER A 98 -12.58 10.04 1.55
CA SER A 98 -13.59 9.66 0.56
C SER A 98 -14.91 10.41 0.78
N ALA A 99 -15.92 10.15 -0.07
CA ALA A 99 -17.26 10.68 0.16
C ALA A 99 -17.86 10.23 1.51
N GLN A 100 -17.48 9.06 2.02
CA GLN A 100 -17.94 8.56 3.33
C GLN A 100 -17.39 9.41 4.47
N THR A 101 -16.19 9.96 4.29
CA THR A 101 -15.51 10.82 5.26
C THR A 101 -15.83 12.30 5.03
N ARG A 102 -16.80 12.60 4.14
CA ARG A 102 -17.11 13.96 3.66
C ARG A 102 -15.88 14.68 3.10
N PHE A 103 -15.01 13.90 2.45
CA PHE A 103 -13.74 14.36 1.89
C PHE A 103 -12.78 14.97 2.92
N GLN A 104 -12.86 14.54 4.17
CA GLN A 104 -11.89 14.86 5.22
C GLN A 104 -11.05 13.63 5.53
N TRP A 105 -9.78 13.83 5.88
CA TRP A 105 -8.95 12.73 6.38
C TRP A 105 -9.54 12.21 7.69
N GLN A 106 -9.73 10.90 7.79
CA GLN A 106 -10.12 10.27 9.05
C GLN A 106 -9.00 10.26 10.10
N THR A 107 -8.03 11.18 10.03
CA THR A 107 -6.80 11.18 10.83
C THR A 107 -7.05 10.90 12.30
N GLN A 108 -6.24 10.03 12.88
CA GLN A 108 -6.20 9.81 14.33
C GLN A 108 -5.40 10.92 15.04
N TYR A 109 -4.60 11.66 14.28
CA TYR A 109 -3.79 12.74 14.79
C TYR A 109 -4.61 14.04 14.85
N VAL A 110 -4.55 14.74 15.98
CA VAL A 110 -5.19 16.05 16.14
C VAL A 110 -4.35 17.09 15.38
N GLY A 111 -4.58 17.21 14.07
CA GLY A 111 -3.78 18.09 13.21
C GLY A 111 -4.37 18.36 11.82
N GLY A 112 -5.67 18.13 11.61
CA GLY A 112 -6.32 18.40 10.33
C GLY A 112 -5.82 17.49 9.21
N ASN A 113 -4.97 18.03 8.32
CA ASN A 113 -4.39 17.27 7.21
C ASN A 113 -3.08 16.57 7.59
N LYS A 114 -2.53 16.86 8.77
CA LYS A 114 -1.40 16.14 9.34
C LYS A 114 -1.85 14.75 9.79
N LEU A 115 -1.36 13.73 9.09
CA LEU A 115 -1.75 12.34 9.32
C LEU A 115 -0.91 11.66 10.41
N ALA A 116 0.34 12.09 10.59
CA ALA A 116 1.21 11.62 11.65
C ALA A 116 2.37 12.60 11.91
N VAL A 117 3.08 12.38 13.02
CA VAL A 117 4.35 13.04 13.36
C VAL A 117 5.38 11.97 13.71
N CYS A 118 6.56 12.07 13.12
CA CYS A 118 7.71 11.24 13.41
C CYS A 118 8.54 11.91 14.52
N HIS A 119 8.70 11.24 15.65
CA HIS A 119 9.46 11.71 16.83
C HIS A 119 10.59 10.73 17.17
N VAL A 120 11.64 11.23 17.83
CA VAL A 120 12.89 10.49 18.12
C VAL A 120 12.76 9.47 19.27
N SER A 121 11.59 8.85 19.47
CA SER A 121 11.39 7.90 20.58
C SER A 121 10.61 6.65 20.18
N GLY A 122 11.31 5.55 19.86
CA GLY A 122 10.66 4.24 19.83
C GLY A 122 11.45 3.15 19.10
N VAL A 123 11.55 2.00 19.75
CA VAL A 123 12.20 0.77 19.27
C VAL A 123 11.44 0.17 18.07
N LYS A 124 12.17 -0.40 17.09
CA LYS A 124 11.78 -1.23 15.92
C LYS A 124 10.29 -1.33 15.53
N THR A 125 9.86 -1.06 14.29
CA THR A 125 9.98 0.11 13.39
C THR A 125 8.85 -0.06 12.35
N ALA A 126 7.92 0.88 12.21
CA ALA A 126 6.92 0.92 11.13
C ALA A 126 7.42 1.79 9.95
N TYR A 127 8.69 1.58 9.55
CA TYR A 127 9.55 2.58 8.89
C TYR A 127 10.18 2.08 7.61
N PHE A 128 10.77 3.01 6.86
CA PHE A 128 11.78 2.68 5.85
C PHE A 128 12.88 1.80 6.46
N PRO A 129 13.45 0.83 5.70
CA PRO A 129 14.56 0.00 6.15
C PRO A 129 15.75 0.84 6.65
N LYS A 130 16.60 0.27 7.53
CA LYS A 130 17.71 0.98 8.18
C LYS A 130 18.65 1.72 7.21
N ASP A 131 18.81 1.18 6.00
CA ASP A 131 19.71 1.71 4.97
C ASP A 131 18.94 2.48 3.87
N GLN A 132 17.70 2.90 4.15
CA GLN A 132 16.82 3.58 3.22
C GLN A 132 16.11 4.74 3.92
N ASP A 133 16.11 5.89 3.25
CA ASP A 133 15.26 7.03 3.59
C ASP A 133 14.15 7.19 2.54
N CYS A 134 13.25 8.15 2.75
CA CYS A 134 12.16 8.36 1.81
C CYS A 134 12.68 8.73 0.41
N LEU A 135 13.71 9.58 0.31
CA LEU A 135 14.25 10.07 -0.96
C LEU A 135 14.90 8.94 -1.78
N THR A 136 15.67 8.09 -1.12
CA THR A 136 16.31 6.88 -1.69
C THR A 136 15.24 5.89 -2.14
N THR A 137 14.18 5.72 -1.34
CA THR A 137 13.05 4.86 -1.71
C THR A 137 12.31 5.40 -2.92
N LYS A 138 12.04 6.71 -2.96
CA LYS A 138 11.33 7.39 -4.05
C LYS A 138 12.11 7.38 -5.36
N THR A 139 13.42 7.53 -5.31
CA THR A 139 14.29 7.53 -6.51
C THR A 139 14.52 6.13 -7.08
N SER A 140 14.37 5.08 -6.26
CA SER A 140 14.46 3.70 -6.70
C SER A 140 13.08 3.13 -7.07
N ASN A 141 12.83 2.95 -8.37
CA ASN A 141 11.57 2.39 -8.87
C ASN A 141 11.19 1.04 -8.20
N GLY A 142 12.19 0.20 -7.87
CA GLY A 142 11.96 -1.08 -7.21
C GLY A 142 11.48 -0.93 -5.76
N LEU A 143 12.12 -0.03 -5.00
CA LEU A 143 11.77 0.22 -3.59
C LEU A 143 10.44 0.96 -3.47
N GLN A 144 10.24 2.00 -4.29
CA GLN A 144 8.97 2.72 -4.38
C GLN A 144 7.82 1.76 -4.72
N SER A 145 8.00 0.92 -5.73
CA SER A 145 6.97 -0.07 -6.12
C SER A 145 6.70 -1.06 -4.99
N GLY A 146 7.74 -1.49 -4.26
CA GLY A 146 7.59 -2.34 -3.08
C GLY A 146 6.67 -1.73 -2.02
N VAL A 147 6.93 -0.48 -1.63
CA VAL A 147 6.09 0.26 -0.66
C VAL A 147 4.64 0.34 -1.11
N ILE A 148 4.39 0.63 -2.39
CA ILE A 148 3.03 0.72 -2.94
C ILE A 148 2.34 -0.65 -2.99
N VAL A 149 3.07 -1.71 -3.33
CA VAL A 149 2.55 -3.09 -3.35
C VAL A 149 2.18 -3.53 -1.94
N ASP A 150 3.02 -3.26 -0.95
CA ASP A 150 2.78 -3.60 0.45
C ASP A 150 1.53 -2.86 0.98
N LEU A 151 1.43 -1.56 0.73
CA LEU A 151 0.23 -0.78 1.08
C LEU A 151 -1.04 -1.34 0.40
N THR A 152 -0.95 -1.69 -0.88
CA THR A 152 -2.08 -2.28 -1.61
C THR A 152 -2.48 -3.64 -1.03
N ALA A 153 -1.52 -4.46 -0.62
CA ALA A 153 -1.77 -5.74 0.01
C ALA A 153 -2.44 -5.59 1.38
N GLU A 154 -2.01 -4.61 2.18
CA GLU A 154 -2.65 -4.26 3.46
C GLU A 154 -4.10 -3.82 3.28
N LEU A 155 -4.36 -2.95 2.29
CA LEU A 155 -5.73 -2.52 1.94
C LEU A 155 -6.62 -3.71 1.54
N MET A 156 -6.09 -4.62 0.72
CA MET A 156 -6.79 -5.84 0.31
C MET A 156 -7.09 -6.76 1.50
N ALA A 157 -6.14 -6.93 2.43
CA ALA A 157 -6.33 -7.72 3.64
C ALA A 157 -7.40 -7.10 4.58
N ALA A 158 -7.53 -5.78 4.57
CA ALA A 158 -8.56 -5.05 5.30
C ALA A 158 -9.93 -5.02 4.58
N GLY A 159 -10.09 -5.72 3.45
CA GLY A 159 -11.34 -5.82 2.70
C GLY A 159 -11.58 -4.67 1.70
N VAL A 160 -10.58 -3.81 1.47
CA VAL A 160 -10.64 -2.80 0.40
C VAL A 160 -10.30 -3.47 -0.92
N HIS A 161 -11.33 -3.79 -1.71
CA HIS A 161 -11.17 -4.45 -3.00
C HIS A 161 -11.21 -3.45 -4.16
N GLY A 162 -10.32 -3.63 -5.13
CA GLY A 162 -10.31 -2.86 -6.37
C GLY A 162 -8.93 -2.81 -7.00
N ALA A 163 -8.86 -2.35 -8.25
CA ALA A 163 -7.57 -2.02 -8.86
C ALA A 163 -7.13 -0.62 -8.43
N PRO A 164 -5.85 -0.41 -8.07
CA PRO A 164 -5.30 0.92 -7.85
C PRO A 164 -5.49 1.80 -9.08
N GLN A 165 -6.07 2.98 -8.89
CA GLN A 165 -6.28 3.99 -9.95
C GLN A 165 -5.10 4.95 -10.04
N SER A 166 -4.49 5.24 -8.89
CA SER A 166 -3.28 6.04 -8.74
C SER A 166 -2.55 5.61 -7.48
N ALA A 167 -1.24 5.77 -7.47
CA ALA A 167 -0.43 5.62 -6.27
C ALA A 167 0.80 6.51 -6.40
N CYS A 168 1.33 6.93 -5.25
CA CYS A 168 2.42 7.88 -5.16
C CYS A 168 3.12 7.79 -3.81
N LEU A 169 4.39 8.20 -3.77
CA LEU A 169 5.20 8.34 -2.56
C LEU A 169 5.75 9.77 -2.52
N VAL A 170 5.47 10.49 -1.44
CA VAL A 170 5.97 11.85 -1.20
C VAL A 170 6.84 11.82 0.05
N CYS A 171 7.89 12.65 0.06
CA CYS A 171 8.85 12.75 1.16
C CYS A 171 8.74 14.12 1.81
N GLY A 172 8.85 14.13 3.14
CA GLY A 172 8.84 15.33 3.98
C GLY A 172 10.26 15.76 4.34
#